data_AF-A0A7S1XMI1-F1
#
_entry.id   AF-A0A7S1XMI1-F1
#
_cell.length_a   1.000
_cell.length_b   1.000
_cell.length_c   1.000
_cell.angle_alpha   90.00
_cell.angle_beta   90.00
_cell.angle_gamma   90.00
#
_symmetry.space_group_name_H-M   'P 1'
#
loop_
_entity.id
_entity.type
_entity.pdbx_description
1 polymer ?
#
loop_
_entity_poly.entity_id
_entity_poly.type
_entity_poly.pdbx_seq_one_letter_code
_entity_poly.pdbx_strand_id
1 'polypeptide(L)'
;GVASPAIVASHWEAVGFQGADPRTDLNRSLGMLSVLQALAFVEKRTAVAQRIFRLTKRTYWPFLLVSINFTKHALDALRDGALYAECNRRAKVMEVLHDAHQAIFHRYYLKLTREPGTDGITHLNATYAECAQGVPSMLAEYLDDLKSGGGAAAA
;
A
#
# COMPACT_ATOMS: atom_id res chain seq x y z
N GLY A 1 -7.19 24.97 -24.20
CA GLY A 1 -7.02 23.51 -24.21
C GLY A 1 -5.73 23.18 -23.52
N VAL A 2 -5.78 22.60 -22.33
CA VAL A 2 -4.57 22.17 -21.62
C VAL A 2 -4.06 20.93 -22.36
N ALA A 3 -2.82 20.97 -22.84
CA ALA A 3 -2.21 19.82 -23.50
C ALA A 3 -2.31 18.62 -22.57
N SER A 4 -2.89 17.51 -23.07
CA SER A 4 -2.96 16.28 -22.31
C SER A 4 -1.52 15.87 -21.95
N PRO A 5 -1.20 15.62 -20.66
CA PRO A 5 0.15 15.22 -20.30
C PRO A 5 0.54 13.98 -21.09
N ALA A 6 1.79 13.95 -21.54
CA ALA A 6 2.31 12.79 -22.27
C ALA A 6 2.16 11.53 -21.41
N ILE A 7 1.56 10.48 -22.00
CA ILE A 7 1.31 9.19 -21.31
C ILE A 7 2.63 8.56 -20.83
N VAL A 8 3.74 8.85 -21.52
CA VAL A 8 5.10 8.46 -21.12
C VAL A 8 5.88 9.73 -20.79
N ALA A 9 6.28 9.90 -19.53
CA ALA A 9 7.05 11.04 -19.04
C ALA A 9 7.59 10.81 -17.61
N SER A 10 8.59 11.59 -17.21
CA SER A 10 9.31 11.44 -15.93
C SER A 10 8.47 11.67 -14.67
N HIS A 11 7.24 12.21 -14.81
CA HIS A 11 6.34 12.37 -13.67
C HIS A 11 5.90 11.02 -13.07
N TRP A 12 5.94 9.93 -13.85
CA TRP A 12 5.67 8.58 -13.35
C TRP A 12 6.76 8.08 -12.40
N GLU A 13 8.02 8.37 -12.69
CA GLU A 13 9.14 8.09 -11.78
C GLU A 13 9.01 8.91 -10.49
N ALA A 14 8.54 10.15 -10.60
CA ALA A 14 8.35 11.03 -9.45
C ALA A 14 7.33 10.48 -8.44
N VAL A 15 6.31 9.75 -8.89
CA VAL A 15 5.32 9.07 -8.01
C VAL A 15 5.73 7.65 -7.63
N GLY A 16 6.83 7.14 -8.18
CA GLY A 16 7.45 5.88 -7.78
C GLY A 16 7.13 4.69 -8.68
N PHE A 17 6.92 4.91 -9.98
CA PHE A 17 7.13 3.85 -10.99
C PHE A 17 8.63 3.67 -11.29
N GLN A 18 9.01 2.53 -11.86
CA GLN A 18 10.42 2.24 -12.18
C GLN A 18 10.94 3.09 -13.36
N GLY A 19 10.05 3.57 -14.22
CA GLY A 19 10.41 4.39 -15.37
C GLY A 19 9.29 5.32 -15.82
N ALA A 20 9.57 6.06 -16.89
CA ALA A 20 8.65 7.04 -17.46
C ALA A 20 7.39 6.42 -18.11
N ASP A 21 7.33 5.11 -18.30
CA ASP A 21 6.16 4.40 -18.81
C ASP A 21 5.58 3.46 -17.74
N PRO A 22 4.47 3.82 -17.07
CA PRO A 22 3.92 3.02 -15.96
C PRO A 22 3.43 1.64 -16.42
N ARG A 23 3.19 1.44 -17.72
CA ARG A 23 2.72 0.16 -18.28
C ARG A 23 3.74 -0.96 -18.05
N THR A 24 5.04 -0.65 -17.97
CA THR A 24 6.06 -1.69 -17.76
C THR A 24 5.92 -2.37 -16.42
N ASP A 25 5.58 -1.60 -15.38
CA ASP A 25 5.33 -2.10 -14.03
C ASP A 25 3.94 -2.76 -13.95
N LEU A 26 2.91 -2.10 -14.49
CA LEU A 26 1.51 -2.55 -14.38
C LEU A 26 1.22 -3.85 -15.14
N ASN A 27 1.77 -4.01 -16.35
CA ASN A 27 1.56 -5.22 -17.16
C ASN A 27 2.16 -6.48 -16.53
N ARG A 28 3.11 -6.31 -15.60
CA ARG A 28 3.76 -7.40 -14.87
C ARG A 28 3.15 -7.62 -13.48
N SER A 29 2.26 -6.72 -13.03
CA SER A 29 1.90 -6.60 -11.62
C SER A 29 0.44 -6.19 -11.40
N LEU A 30 -0.47 -7.13 -11.63
CA LEU A 30 -1.91 -7.03 -11.30
C LEU A 30 -2.69 -5.94 -12.05
N GLY A 31 -2.07 -5.24 -13.00
CA GLY A 31 -2.73 -4.29 -13.90
C GLY A 31 -3.53 -3.22 -13.16
N MET A 32 -4.78 -3.00 -13.58
CA MET A 32 -5.64 -1.94 -13.03
C MET A 32 -5.94 -2.11 -11.54
N LEU A 33 -5.89 -3.34 -11.00
CA LEU A 33 -6.17 -3.57 -9.59
C LEU A 33 -5.18 -2.82 -8.69
N SER A 34 -3.88 -2.79 -9.04
CA SER A 34 -2.87 -2.11 -8.24
C SER A 34 -3.04 -0.58 -8.27
N VAL A 35 -3.51 -0.03 -9.40
CA VAL A 35 -3.88 1.39 -9.51
C VAL A 35 -5.09 1.69 -8.63
N LEU A 36 -6.13 0.84 -8.63
CA LEU A 36 -7.32 1.01 -7.80
C LEU A 36 -7.00 0.93 -6.29
N GLN A 37 -6.13 -0.01 -5.89
CA GLN A 37 -5.67 -0.07 -4.50
C GLN A 37 -4.89 1.19 -4.09
N ALA A 38 -3.95 1.64 -4.93
CA ALA A 38 -3.20 2.86 -4.69
C ALA A 38 -4.12 4.09 -4.57
N LEU A 39 -5.09 4.23 -5.48
CA LEU A 39 -6.07 5.31 -5.47
C LEU A 39 -6.90 5.29 -4.19
N ALA A 40 -7.46 4.14 -3.83
CA ALA A 40 -8.25 3.98 -2.61
C ALA A 40 -7.44 4.37 -1.36
N PHE A 41 -6.15 4.05 -1.32
CA PHE A 41 -5.28 4.44 -0.22
C PHE A 41 -5.05 5.95 -0.17
N VAL A 42 -4.64 6.58 -1.27
CA VAL A 42 -4.34 8.03 -1.28
C VAL A 42 -5.58 8.89 -1.02
N GLU A 43 -6.77 8.43 -1.42
CA GLU A 43 -8.03 9.13 -1.17
C GLU A 43 -8.51 8.97 0.28
N LYS A 44 -8.48 7.75 0.83
CA LYS A 44 -8.99 7.48 2.18
C LYS A 44 -8.00 7.87 3.28
N ARG A 45 -6.70 7.86 2.97
CA ARG A 45 -5.59 8.00 3.94
C ARG A 45 -4.53 8.98 3.44
N THR A 46 -4.96 10.11 2.88
CA THR A 46 -4.08 11.10 2.22
C THR A 46 -2.89 11.51 3.09
N ALA A 47 -3.10 11.84 4.36
CA ALA A 47 -2.03 12.31 5.24
C ALA A 47 -0.94 11.25 5.46
N VAL A 48 -1.36 10.01 5.75
CA VAL A 48 -0.47 8.85 5.93
C VAL A 48 0.26 8.54 4.62
N ALA A 49 -0.45 8.49 3.50
CA ALA A 49 0.14 8.23 2.19
C ALA A 49 1.19 9.29 1.81
N GLN A 50 0.92 10.58 2.06
CA GLN A 50 1.90 11.66 1.85
C GLN A 50 3.11 11.56 2.77
N ARG A 51 2.93 11.07 4.00
CA ARG A 51 4.04 10.89 4.93
C ARG A 51 4.92 9.71 4.51
N ILE A 52 4.33 8.58 4.14
CA ILE A 52 5.04 7.43 3.57
C ILE A 52 5.78 7.85 2.30
N PHE A 53 5.12 8.55 1.36
CA PHE A 53 5.74 9.04 0.12
C PHE A 53 6.99 9.90 0.39
N ARG A 54 6.92 10.80 1.39
CA ARG A 54 8.08 11.63 1.79
C ARG A 54 9.20 10.79 2.42
N LEU A 55 8.86 9.78 3.21
CA LEU A 55 9.83 8.88 3.84
C LEU A 55 10.51 7.99 2.80
N THR A 56 9.74 7.41 1.87
CA THR A 56 10.26 6.45 0.87
C THR A 56 11.06 7.12 -0.23
N LYS A 57 10.75 8.38 -0.57
CA LYS A 57 11.57 9.21 -1.48
C LYS A 57 13.02 9.37 -0.98
N ARG A 58 13.26 9.23 0.33
CA ARG A 58 14.59 9.32 0.94
C ARG A 58 15.34 7.99 0.99
N THR A 59 14.64 6.86 0.85
CA THR A 59 15.18 5.51 1.12
C THR A 59 15.32 4.64 -0.13
N TYR A 60 15.21 5.23 -1.34
CA TYR A 60 15.32 4.56 -2.64
C TYR A 60 14.24 3.52 -2.97
N TRP A 61 13.14 3.44 -2.20
CA TRP A 61 12.02 2.52 -2.49
C TRP A 61 10.84 3.28 -3.11
N PRO A 62 10.53 3.06 -4.40
CA PRO A 62 9.49 3.81 -5.07
C PRO A 62 8.09 3.50 -4.50
N PHE A 63 7.34 4.54 -4.12
CA PHE A 63 6.05 4.41 -3.45
C PHE A 63 5.04 3.52 -4.20
N LEU A 64 4.86 3.72 -5.51
CA LEU A 64 3.92 2.90 -6.28
C LEU A 64 4.40 1.47 -6.50
N LEU A 65 5.70 1.24 -6.63
CA LEU A 65 6.23 -0.13 -6.67
C LEU A 65 5.95 -0.89 -5.36
N VAL A 66 6.12 -0.23 -4.21
CA VAL A 66 5.73 -0.79 -2.91
C VAL A 66 4.22 -1.05 -2.85
N SER A 67 3.39 -0.12 -3.32
CA SER A 67 1.92 -0.29 -3.38
C SER A 67 1.50 -1.49 -4.24
N ILE A 68 2.17 -1.70 -5.37
CA ILE A 68 1.95 -2.83 -6.26
C ILE A 68 2.23 -4.15 -5.52
N ASN A 69 3.36 -4.24 -4.82
CA ASN A 69 3.71 -5.44 -4.05
C ASN A 69 2.74 -5.70 -2.89
N PHE A 70 2.33 -4.65 -2.17
CA PHE A 70 1.32 -4.78 -1.11
C PHE A 70 -0.05 -5.20 -1.66
N THR A 71 -0.40 -4.75 -2.86
CA THR A 71 -1.61 -5.22 -3.55
C THR A 71 -1.53 -6.73 -3.80
N LYS A 72 -0.35 -7.22 -4.20
CA LYS A 72 -0.12 -8.65 -4.38
C LYS A 72 -0.32 -9.43 -3.09
N HIS A 73 0.31 -9.01 -1.99
CA HIS A 73 0.13 -9.69 -0.70
C HIS A 73 -1.33 -9.70 -0.22
N ALA A 74 -2.05 -8.59 -0.38
CA ALA A 74 -3.47 -8.52 -0.04
C ALA A 74 -4.32 -9.46 -0.92
N LEU A 75 -4.01 -9.53 -2.22
CA LEU A 75 -4.70 -10.42 -3.16
C LEU A 75 -4.40 -11.89 -2.91
N ASP A 76 -3.16 -12.24 -2.59
CA ASP A 76 -2.75 -13.61 -2.27
C ASP A 76 -3.49 -14.08 -1.00
N ALA A 77 -3.57 -13.25 0.05
CA ALA A 77 -4.38 -13.53 1.24
C ALA A 77 -5.88 -13.70 0.93
N LEU A 78 -6.42 -13.00 -0.07
CA LEU A 78 -7.79 -13.21 -0.53
C LEU A 78 -7.93 -14.55 -1.26
N ARG A 79 -7.02 -14.87 -2.18
CA ARG A 79 -7.05 -16.10 -2.99
C ARG A 79 -6.90 -17.36 -2.14
N ASP A 80 -6.08 -17.28 -1.11
CA ASP A 80 -5.84 -18.38 -0.17
C ASP A 80 -6.97 -18.52 0.87
N GLY A 81 -8.00 -17.66 0.81
CA GLY A 81 -9.17 -17.72 1.67
C GLY A 81 -9.01 -17.09 3.05
N ALA A 82 -7.82 -16.55 3.37
CA ALA A 82 -7.55 -15.93 4.66
C ALA A 82 -8.46 -14.73 4.96
N LEU A 83 -8.96 -14.04 3.91
CA LEU A 83 -9.87 -12.90 4.05
C LEU A 83 -11.36 -13.24 3.90
N TYR A 84 -11.74 -14.50 3.67
CA TYR A 84 -13.14 -14.88 3.39
C TYR A 84 -14.08 -14.60 4.55
N ALA A 85 -13.67 -14.90 5.78
CA ALA A 85 -14.48 -14.64 6.96
C ALA A 85 -14.87 -13.16 7.06
N GLU A 86 -13.90 -12.26 6.83
CA GLU A 86 -14.13 -10.82 6.89
C GLU A 86 -14.93 -10.30 5.69
N CYS A 87 -14.67 -10.83 4.49
CA CYS A 87 -15.45 -10.53 3.29
C CYS A 87 -16.93 -10.91 3.49
N ASN A 88 -17.19 -12.10 4.02
CA ASN A 88 -18.54 -12.61 4.28
C ASN A 88 -19.23 -11.80 5.38
N ARG A 89 -18.53 -11.51 6.48
CA ARG A 89 -19.05 -10.71 7.60
C ARG A 89 -19.50 -9.32 7.15
N ARG A 90 -18.75 -8.69 6.24
CA ARG A 90 -19.06 -7.34 5.72
C ARG A 90 -19.93 -7.36 4.46
N ALA A 91 -20.08 -8.51 3.81
CA ALA A 91 -20.63 -8.64 2.46
C ALA A 91 -19.94 -7.73 1.42
N LYS A 92 -18.61 -7.55 1.54
CA LYS A 92 -17.85 -6.59 0.71
C LYS A 92 -16.41 -7.02 0.45
N VAL A 93 -16.16 -7.62 -0.72
CA VAL A 93 -14.82 -8.11 -1.10
C VAL A 93 -13.85 -6.96 -1.36
N MET A 94 -14.22 -6.00 -2.22
CA MET A 94 -13.30 -4.91 -2.61
C MET A 94 -12.94 -3.99 -1.45
N GLU A 95 -13.86 -3.70 -0.52
CA GLU A 95 -13.53 -2.90 0.66
C GLU A 95 -12.57 -3.63 1.60
N VAL A 96 -12.75 -4.94 1.81
CA VAL A 96 -11.80 -5.74 2.60
C VAL A 96 -10.43 -5.78 1.93
N LEU A 97 -10.37 -5.88 0.60
CA LEU A 97 -9.10 -5.82 -0.13
C LEU A 97 -8.41 -4.45 0.02
N HIS A 98 -9.16 -3.35 -0.11
CA HIS A 98 -8.66 -1.99 0.13
C HIS A 98 -8.12 -1.82 1.57
N ASP A 99 -8.84 -2.34 2.56
CA ASP A 99 -8.44 -2.22 3.96
C ASP A 99 -7.23 -3.11 4.26
N ALA A 100 -7.14 -4.30 3.66
CA ALA A 100 -5.98 -5.18 3.78
C ALA A 100 -4.71 -4.53 3.17
N HIS A 101 -4.82 -3.94 1.98
CA HIS A 101 -3.74 -3.16 1.37
C HIS A 101 -3.29 -2.00 2.27
N GLN A 102 -4.24 -1.25 2.83
CA GLN A 102 -3.97 -0.16 3.76
C GLN A 102 -3.34 -0.64 5.07
N ALA A 103 -3.74 -1.80 5.58
CA ALA A 103 -3.19 -2.40 6.79
C ALA A 103 -1.71 -2.77 6.62
N ILE A 104 -1.33 -3.31 5.45
CA ILE A 104 0.06 -3.60 5.12
C ILE A 104 0.88 -2.30 5.04
N PHE A 105 0.32 -1.26 4.40
CA PHE A 105 0.94 0.07 4.39
C PHE A 105 1.11 0.68 5.78
N HIS A 106 0.09 0.53 6.64
CA HIS A 106 0.13 1.00 8.03
C HIS A 106 1.23 0.30 8.80
N ARG A 107 1.36 -1.03 8.66
CA ARG A 107 2.46 -1.79 9.26
C ARG A 107 3.82 -1.26 8.82
N TYR A 108 4.01 -1.05 7.53
CA TYR A 108 5.25 -0.50 7.00
C TYR A 108 5.54 0.91 7.54
N TYR A 109 4.51 1.76 7.62
CA TYR A 109 4.62 3.11 8.17
C TYR A 109 5.00 3.12 9.66
N LEU A 110 4.41 2.23 10.46
CA LEU A 110 4.78 2.09 11.87
C LEU A 110 6.25 1.74 12.04
N LYS A 111 6.79 0.85 11.20
CA LYS A 111 8.22 0.51 11.22
C LYS A 111 9.10 1.70 10.85
N LEU A 112 8.78 2.38 9.74
CA LEU A 112 9.50 3.58 9.29
C LEU A 112 9.55 4.70 10.35
N THR A 113 8.51 4.80 11.19
CA THR A 113 8.40 5.88 12.18
C THR A 113 8.93 5.50 13.55
N ARG A 114 8.80 4.24 13.97
CA ARG A 114 9.26 3.77 15.30
C ARG A 114 10.74 3.38 15.29
N GLU A 115 11.29 3.04 14.14
CA GLU A 115 12.67 2.57 13.99
C GLU A 115 13.42 3.39 12.92
N PRO A 116 13.61 4.72 13.11
CA PRO A 116 14.17 5.60 12.10
C PRO A 116 15.66 5.35 11.79
N GLY A 117 16.36 4.56 12.62
CA GLY A 117 17.75 4.15 12.40
C GLY A 117 17.91 2.95 11.46
N THR A 118 16.82 2.27 11.12
CA THR A 118 16.80 1.12 10.21
C THR A 118 16.39 1.57 8.81
N ASP A 119 17.06 1.04 7.80
CA ASP A 119 16.82 1.45 6.42
C ASP A 119 15.44 0.98 5.89
N GLY A 120 14.98 1.64 4.82
CA GLY A 120 13.66 1.37 4.25
C GLY A 120 13.51 -0.02 3.60
N ILE A 121 14.59 -0.66 3.12
CA ILE A 121 14.50 -2.01 2.54
C ILE A 121 14.29 -3.05 3.64
N THR A 122 14.99 -2.89 4.77
CA THR A 122 14.88 -3.79 5.92
C THR A 122 13.45 -3.77 6.47
N HIS A 123 12.86 -2.58 6.59
CA HIS A 123 11.45 -2.41 6.98
C HIS A 123 10.47 -3.05 5.99
N LEU A 124 10.75 -2.93 4.69
CA LEU A 124 9.91 -3.49 3.64
C LEU A 124 9.95 -5.02 3.68
N ASN A 125 11.15 -5.61 3.77
CA ASN A 125 11.33 -7.06 3.88
C ASN A 125 10.69 -7.62 5.15
N ALA A 126 10.82 -6.92 6.29
CA ALA A 126 10.14 -7.31 7.52
C ALA A 126 8.61 -7.27 7.36
N THR A 127 8.09 -6.27 6.65
CA THR A 127 6.65 -6.18 6.35
C THR A 127 6.19 -7.35 5.47
N TYR A 128 6.97 -7.74 4.46
CA TYR A 128 6.68 -8.92 3.65
C TYR A 128 6.69 -10.22 4.46
N ALA A 129 7.65 -10.36 5.38
CA ALA A 129 7.72 -11.53 6.26
C ALA A 129 6.47 -11.63 7.16
N GLU A 130 5.98 -10.52 7.69
CA GLU A 130 4.74 -10.51 8.46
C GLU A 130 3.50 -10.79 7.57
N CYS A 131 3.48 -10.34 6.32
CA CYS A 131 2.40 -10.69 5.38
C CYS A 131 2.30 -12.20 5.18
N ALA A 132 3.45 -12.91 5.15
CA ALA A 132 3.51 -14.36 5.05
C ALA A 132 3.03 -15.08 6.33
N GLN A 133 3.05 -14.40 7.48
CA GLN A 133 2.49 -14.92 8.74
C GLN A 133 0.97 -14.73 8.81
N GLY A 134 0.45 -13.67 8.18
CA GLY A 134 -0.98 -13.51 7.94
C GLY A 134 -1.42 -12.04 7.83
N VAL A 135 -1.99 -11.68 6.69
CA VAL A 135 -2.65 -10.37 6.48
C VAL A 135 -3.86 -10.12 7.40
N PRO A 136 -4.68 -11.12 7.82
CA PRO A 136 -5.82 -10.87 8.70
C PRO A 136 -5.49 -10.23 10.05
N SER A 137 -4.33 -10.56 10.66
CA SER A 137 -3.93 -9.94 11.94
C SER A 137 -3.56 -8.47 11.75
N MET A 138 -2.81 -8.14 10.70
CA MET A 138 -2.53 -6.75 10.33
C MET A 138 -3.82 -5.96 10.11
N LEU A 139 -4.78 -6.57 9.40
CA LEU A 139 -6.08 -5.96 9.15
C LEU A 139 -6.83 -5.70 10.46
N ALA A 140 -6.88 -6.66 11.38
CA ALA A 140 -7.55 -6.50 12.67
C ALA A 140 -6.93 -5.34 13.49
N GLU A 141 -5.60 -5.34 13.63
CA GLU A 141 -4.88 -4.27 14.34
C GLU A 141 -5.10 -2.90 13.70
N TYR A 142 -5.03 -2.83 12.37
CA TYR A 142 -5.28 -1.60 11.63
C TYR A 142 -6.70 -1.06 11.89
N LEU A 143 -7.71 -1.92 11.89
CA LEU A 143 -9.10 -1.51 12.13
C LEU A 143 -9.32 -1.03 13.57
N ASP A 144 -8.60 -1.62 14.53
CA ASP A 144 -8.67 -1.20 15.92
C ASP A 144 -7.97 0.14 16.15
N ASP A 145 -6.83 0.38 15.50
CA ASP A 145 -6.14 1.68 15.46
C ASP A 145 -7.00 2.79 14.86
N LEU A 146 -7.84 2.46 13.87
CA LEU A 146 -8.80 3.41 13.30
C LEU A 146 -9.93 3.75 14.27
N LYS A 147 -10.44 2.77 15.03
CA LYS A 147 -11.51 2.99 16.03
C LYS A 147 -11.01 3.78 17.24
N SER A 148 -9.76 3.55 17.65
CA SER A 148 -9.16 4.20 18.82
C SER A 148 -8.75 5.66 18.57
N GLY A 149 -8.92 6.17 17.35
CA GLY A 149 -8.47 7.51 16.97
C GLY A 149 -6.96 7.63 16.80
N GLY A 150 -6.20 6.54 17.01
CA GLY A 150 -4.74 6.50 16.83
C GLY A 150 -4.29 6.82 15.40
N GLY A 151 -5.16 6.55 14.41
CA GLY A 151 -4.95 6.95 13.01
C GLY A 151 -4.83 8.47 12.79
N ALA A 152 -5.37 9.30 13.69
CA ALA A 152 -5.24 10.76 13.62
C ALA A 152 -3.89 11.27 14.17
N ALA A 153 -3.18 10.49 15.00
CA ALA A 153 -1.82 10.83 15.45
C ALA A 153 -0.75 10.51 14.39
N ALA A 154 -1.13 9.83 13.30
CA ALA A 154 -0.32 9.61 12.12
C ALA A 154 -0.61 10.59 10.98
N ALA A 155 -1.62 11.46 11.11
CA ALA A 155 -1.98 12.50 10.15
C ALA A 155 -1.06 13.72 10.26
#